data_AF-A0A5K1DHI0-F1
#
_entry.id   AF-A0A5K1DHI0-F1
#
_cell.length_a   1.000
_cell.length_b   1.000
_cell.length_c   1.000
_cell.angle_alpha   90.00
_cell.angle_beta   90.00
_cell.angle_gamma   90.00
#
_symmetry.space_group_name_H-M   'P 1'
#
loop_
_entity.id
_entity.type
_entity.pdbx_description
1 polymer ?
#
loop_
_entity_poly.entity_id
_entity_poly.type
_entity_poly.pdbx_seq_one_letter_code
_entity_poly.pdbx_strand_id
1 'polypeptide(L)'
;MFDPLQSCTYKRQSCSTSSCMELDDHVCTINQLCGFIYCYGDKSFIKGTLATFDDDASTIELQGIVFGCVHNEGTPNPALLEVPGLVGLGGGPLSL
;
A
#
# COMPACT_ATOMS: atom_id res chain seq x y z
N MET A 1 -11.99 7.20 3.11
CA MET A 1 -11.04 6.10 3.36
C MET A 1 -11.47 4.93 2.48
N PHE A 2 -10.51 4.19 1.89
CA PHE A 2 -10.81 3.03 1.03
C PHE A 2 -11.49 1.93 1.84
N ASP A 3 -12.58 1.36 1.33
CA ASP A 3 -13.31 0.25 1.95
C ASP A 3 -13.06 -1.04 1.17
N PRO A 4 -12.23 -1.97 1.68
CA PRO A 4 -11.97 -3.25 1.05
C PRO A 4 -13.23 -4.09 0.80
N LEU A 5 -14.31 -3.89 1.56
CA LEU A 5 -15.55 -4.65 1.40
C LEU A 5 -16.38 -4.20 0.18
N GLN A 6 -16.09 -3.01 -0.36
CA GLN A 6 -16.75 -2.47 -1.55
C GLN A 6 -16.01 -2.81 -2.85
N SER A 7 -14.87 -3.52 -2.76
CA SER A 7 -14.08 -3.91 -3.94
C SER A 7 -13.99 -5.44 -4.02
N CYS A 8 -14.63 -6.01 -5.04
CA CYS A 8 -14.58 -7.45 -5.32
C CYS A 8 -13.20 -7.91 -5.82
N THR A 9 -12.36 -6.97 -6.28
CA THR A 9 -11.03 -7.23 -6.84
C THR A 9 -9.92 -7.03 -5.81
N TYR A 10 -10.25 -6.47 -4.64
CA TYR A 10 -9.32 -6.29 -3.54
C TYR A 10 -8.73 -7.63 -3.05
N LYS A 11 -7.40 -7.73 -3.03
CA LYS A 11 -6.67 -8.88 -2.52
C LYS A 11 -5.47 -8.46 -1.70
N ARG A 12 -5.35 -8.96 -0.48
CA ARG A 12 -4.13 -8.80 0.34
C ARG A 12 -3.01 -9.67 -0.23
N GLN A 13 -1.80 -9.13 -0.26
CA GLN A 13 -0.64 -9.84 -0.80
C GLN A 13 -0.01 -10.75 0.25
N SER A 14 0.34 -11.97 -0.18
CA SER A 14 1.16 -12.90 0.61
C SER A 14 2.61 -12.41 0.66
N CYS A 15 3.33 -12.76 1.72
CA CYS A 15 4.75 -12.43 1.86
C CYS A 15 5.63 -13.08 0.77
N SER A 16 5.16 -14.18 0.17
CA SER A 16 5.87 -14.88 -0.92
C SER A 16 5.68 -14.26 -2.31
N THR A 17 4.90 -13.18 -2.42
CA THR A 17 4.64 -12.53 -3.72
C THR A 17 5.84 -11.71 -4.15
N SER A 18 6.10 -11.65 -5.47
CA SER A 18 7.18 -10.82 -6.01
C SER A 18 7.02 -9.36 -5.61
N SER A 19 5.79 -8.82 -5.67
CA SER A 19 5.48 -7.46 -5.21
C SER A 19 5.86 -7.19 -3.76
N CYS A 20 5.84 -8.21 -2.88
CA CYS A 20 6.32 -8.04 -1.51
C CYS A 20 7.85 -7.91 -1.44
N MET A 21 8.56 -8.67 -2.29
CA MET A 21 10.01 -8.67 -2.36
C MET A 21 10.57 -7.39 -2.99
N GLU A 22 9.76 -6.64 -3.75
CA GLU A 22 10.10 -5.33 -4.31
C GLU A 22 10.08 -4.19 -3.28
N LEU A 23 9.56 -4.43 -2.07
CA LEU A 23 9.61 -3.47 -0.98
C LEU A 23 10.96 -3.53 -0.26
N ASP A 24 11.59 -2.36 -0.09
CA ASP A 24 12.85 -2.23 0.63
C ASP A 24 12.78 -2.74 2.08
N ASP A 25 11.67 -2.46 2.78
CA ASP A 25 11.45 -2.86 4.17
C ASP A 25 10.09 -3.57 4.31
N HIS A 26 10.07 -4.87 3.96
CA HIS A 26 8.92 -5.74 4.14
C HIS A 26 9.02 -6.58 5.41
N VAL A 27 7.87 -6.85 6.01
CA VAL A 27 7.73 -7.69 7.20
C VAL A 27 6.63 -8.73 6.96
N CYS A 28 6.97 -10.01 7.08
CA CYS A 28 5.94 -11.05 7.06
C CYS A 28 5.16 -11.06 8.38
N THR A 29 3.85 -10.83 8.29
CA THR A 29 2.96 -10.99 9.45
C THR A 29 2.81 -12.47 9.82
N ILE A 30 2.28 -12.75 11.02
CA ILE A 30 2.00 -14.14 11.46
C ILE A 30 1.07 -14.89 10.49
N ASN A 31 0.20 -14.16 9.79
CA ASN A 31 -0.74 -14.70 8.80
C ASN A 31 -0.13 -14.80 7.39
N GLN A 32 1.21 -14.70 7.27
CA GLN A 32 1.94 -14.71 5.99
C GLN A 32 1.53 -13.60 5.02
N LEU A 33 0.97 -12.50 5.52
CA LEU A 33 0.69 -11.31 4.72
C LEU A 33 1.91 -10.41 4.66
N CYS A 34 2.08 -9.73 3.53
CA CYS A 34 3.14 -8.77 3.29
C CYS A 34 2.86 -7.45 4.02
N GLY A 35 3.51 -7.24 5.16
CA GLY A 35 3.53 -5.95 5.86
C GLY A 35 4.64 -5.06 5.32
N PHE A 36 4.48 -3.74 5.48
CA PHE A 36 5.52 -2.77 5.15
C PHE A 36 5.61 -1.67 6.20
N ILE A 37 6.80 -1.09 6.30
CA ILE A 37 7.05 0.14 7.08
C ILE A 37 7.60 1.17 6.10
N TYR A 38 7.03 2.38 6.10
CA TYR A 38 7.54 3.48 5.28
C TYR A 38 7.83 4.69 6.14
N CYS A 39 9.05 5.22 6.05
CA CYS A 39 9.53 6.38 6.80
C CYS A 39 9.69 7.58 5.87
N TYR A 40 9.02 8.69 6.20
CA TYR A 40 9.10 9.93 5.44
C TYR A 40 10.27 10.80 5.93
N GLY A 41 10.66 11.79 5.12
CA GLY A 41 11.78 12.69 5.43
C GLY A 41 11.57 13.57 6.67
N ASP A 42 10.33 13.77 7.09
CA ASP A 42 9.95 14.46 8.33
C ASP A 42 9.99 13.57 9.57
N LYS A 43 10.46 12.32 9.43
CA LYS A 43 10.53 11.27 10.45
C LYS A 43 9.18 10.69 10.87
N SER A 44 8.08 11.07 10.21
CA SER A 44 6.83 10.32 10.33
C SER A 44 6.97 8.95 9.65
N PHE A 45 6.20 7.98 10.12
CA PHE A 45 6.18 6.66 9.49
C PHE A 45 4.79 6.05 9.52
N ILE A 46 4.54 5.17 8.55
CA ILE A 46 3.33 4.37 8.44
C ILE A 46 3.67 2.89 8.47
N LYS A 47 2.72 2.10 8.96
CA LYS A 47 2.76 0.63 8.90
C LYS A 47 1.50 0.12 8.23
N GLY A 48 1.68 -0.74 7.25
CA GLY A 48 0.58 -1.22 6.43
C GLY A 48 0.72 -2.67 5.98
N THR A 49 -0.22 -3.10 5.17
CA THR A 49 -0.16 -4.37 4.43
C THR A 49 -0.31 -4.08 2.95
N LEU A 50 0.49 -4.76 2.14
CA LEU A 50 0.43 -4.66 0.70
C LEU A 50 -0.83 -5.38 0.18
N ALA A 51 -1.51 -4.76 -0.78
CA ALA A 51 -2.72 -5.26 -1.40
C ALA A 51 -2.73 -4.93 -2.90
N THR A 52 -3.67 -5.53 -3.62
CA THR A 52 -3.96 -5.21 -5.01
C THR A 52 -5.43 -4.94 -5.20
N PHE A 53 -5.77 -4.11 -6.18
CA PHE A 53 -7.12 -3.96 -6.69
C PHE A 53 -7.08 -3.72 -8.20
N ASP A 54 -8.22 -3.90 -8.86
CA ASP A 54 -8.41 -3.54 -10.26
C ASP A 54 -9.20 -2.23 -10.30
N ASP A 55 -8.72 -1.25 -11.09
CA ASP A 55 -9.46 -0.02 -11.39
C ASP A 55 -10.20 -0.18 -12.72
N ASP A 56 -11.49 -0.47 -12.60
CA ASP A 56 -12.43 -0.55 -13.73
C ASP A 56 -13.12 0.81 -14.01
N ALA A 57 -12.82 1.85 -13.24
CA ALA A 57 -13.51 3.14 -13.32
C ALA A 57 -12.96 4.07 -14.40
N SER A 58 -11.79 3.76 -14.97
CA SER A 58 -11.12 4.59 -15.96
C SER A 58 -11.33 4.06 -17.40
N THR A 59 -11.06 4.90 -18.40
CA THR A 59 -11.12 4.52 -19.83
C THR A 59 -10.12 3.42 -20.21
N ILE A 60 -9.21 3.07 -19.31
CA ILE A 60 -8.20 2.02 -19.47
C ILE A 60 -8.33 1.12 -18.23
N GLU A 61 -8.66 -0.14 -18.42
CA GLU A 61 -8.69 -1.10 -17.31
C GLU A 61 -7.27 -1.28 -16.75
N LEU A 62 -7.07 -0.84 -15.50
CA LEU A 62 -5.82 -1.03 -14.78
C LEU A 62 -5.99 -2.18 -13.78
N GLN A 63 -5.55 -3.37 -14.19
CA GLN A 63 -5.64 -4.57 -13.37
C GLN A 63 -4.39 -4.74 -12.50
N GLY A 64 -4.60 -5.26 -11.29
CA GLY A 64 -3.53 -5.65 -10.38
C GLY A 64 -2.70 -4.49 -9.85
N ILE A 65 -3.28 -3.30 -9.71
CA ILE A 65 -2.59 -2.15 -9.11
C ILE A 65 -2.17 -2.53 -7.69
N VAL A 66 -0.87 -2.53 -7.44
CA VAL A 66 -0.29 -2.82 -6.12
C VAL A 66 -0.29 -1.53 -5.29
N PHE A 67 -0.79 -1.60 -4.05
CA PHE A 67 -0.86 -0.46 -3.14
C PHE A 67 -0.77 -0.88 -1.68
N GLY A 68 -0.52 0.08 -0.79
CA GLY A 68 -0.44 -0.16 0.65
C GLY A 68 -1.71 0.27 1.40
N CYS A 69 -2.30 -0.64 2.17
CA CYS A 69 -3.33 -0.31 3.17
C CYS A 69 -2.65 0.03 4.50
N VAL A 70 -2.77 1.28 4.94
CA VAL A 70 -2.19 1.76 6.21
C VAL A 70 -3.10 1.38 7.37
N HIS A 71 -2.53 0.76 8.41
CA HIS A 71 -3.25 0.36 9.63
C HIS A 71 -2.84 1.16 10.85
N ASN A 72 -1.57 1.59 10.90
CA ASN A 72 -1.03 2.35 12.01
C ASN A 72 -0.14 3.47 11.47
N GLU A 73 -0.32 4.65 12.05
CA GLU A 73 0.52 5.81 11.82
C GLU A 73 1.28 6.06 13.12
N GLY A 74 2.60 6.22 13.03
CA GLY A 74 3.44 6.46 14.21
C GLY A 74 3.25 7.88 14.72
N THR A 75 4.05 8.79 14.16
CA THR A 75 3.94 10.23 14.41
C THR A 75 3.25 10.85 13.20
N PRO A 76 1.91 10.97 13.18
CA PRO A 76 1.20 11.40 11.98
C PRO A 76 1.58 12.83 11.61
N ASN A 77 2.00 13.02 10.36
CA ASN A 77 2.10 14.36 9.79
C ASN A 77 0.66 14.88 9.58
N PRO A 78 0.29 16.07 10.12
CA PRO A 78 -1.06 16.61 9.99
C PRO A 78 -1.58 16.66 8.54
N ALA A 79 -0.70 16.87 7.56
CA ALA A 79 -1.07 16.89 6.15
C ALA A 79 -1.59 15.53 5.64
N LEU A 80 -1.14 14.41 6.23
CA LEU A 80 -1.62 13.07 5.87
C LEU A 80 -3.05 12.81 6.34
N LEU A 81 -3.50 13.52 7.39
CA LEU A 81 -4.86 13.41 7.89
C LEU A 81 -5.89 14.10 6.99
N GLU A 82 -5.43 15.01 6.12
CA GLU A 82 -6.30 15.78 5.21
C GLU A 82 -6.50 15.10 3.85
N VAL A 83 -5.77 14.01 3.56
CA VAL A 83 -5.81 13.30 2.28
C VAL A 83 -6.17 11.82 2.47
N PRO A 84 -6.82 11.17 1.49
CA PRO A 84 -7.18 9.76 1.59
C PRO A 84 -5.99 8.80 1.41
N GLY A 85 -4.83 9.29 0.97
CA GLY A 85 -3.62 8.50 0.73
C GLY A 85 -2.55 9.28 -0.03
N LEU A 86 -1.43 8.62 -0.33
CA LEU A 86 -0.30 9.16 -1.08
C LEU A 86 0.02 8.28 -2.31
N VAL A 87 0.55 8.91 -3.35
CA VAL A 87 1.06 8.24 -4.56
C VAL A 87 2.56 8.51 -4.67
N GLY A 88 3.36 7.44 -4.74
CA GLY A 88 4.81 7.52 -4.89
C GLY A 88 5.26 7.49 -6.35
N LEU A 89 6.14 8.42 -6.74
CA LEU A 89 6.70 8.56 -8.10
C LEU A 89 8.22 8.34 -8.10
N GLY A 90 8.72 7.47 -7.20
CA GLY A 90 10.14 7.33 -6.90
C GLY A 90 10.98 6.56 -7.92
N GLY A 91 10.38 6.13 -9.04
CA GLY A 91 11.04 5.35 -10.10
C GLY A 91 11.34 3.89 -9.73
N GLY A 92 10.86 3.41 -8.59
CA GLY A 92 10.96 2.01 -8.19
C GLY A 92 9.93 1.12 -8.90
N PRO A 93 10.07 -0.20 -8.79
CA PRO A 93 9.18 -1.18 -9.45
C PRO A 93 7.71 -1.09 -9.02
N LEU A 94 7.44 -0.53 -7.83
CA LEU A 94 6.08 -0.26 -7.33
C LEU A 94 5.67 1.22 -7.42
N SER A 95 6.46 2.07 -8.10
CA SER A 95 6.11 3.47 -8.36
C SER A 95 5.21 3.60 -9.58
N LEU A 96 4.43 4.68 -9.63
CA LEU A 96 3.65 5.07 -10.81
C LEU A 96 4.49 5.86 -11.82
#